data_AF-A0A9P1I6I5-F1
#
_entry.id   AF-A0A9P1I6I5-F1
#
_cell.length_a   1.000
_cell.length_b   1.000
_cell.length_c   1.000
_cell.angle_alpha   90.00
_cell.angle_beta   90.00
_cell.angle_gamma   90.00
#
_symmetry.space_group_name_H-M   'P 1'
#
loop_
_entity.id
_entity.type
_entity.pdbx_description
1 polymer ?
#
loop_
_entity_poly.entity_id
_entity_poly.type
_entity_poly.pdbx_seq_one_letter_code
_entity_poly.pdbx_strand_id
1 'polypeptide(L)'
;MFGAICWETEEEPFDNSERRKFQDKLMTIRNRRHREEYQKELNELDFRKYIARKEFRFNMKGRWNFVSALILIAFTAIIIITLIPPFILYGQGIVPEFCRNNSKLAVVSRKWTTMMKIADEVRPGDLDKLEWCKKPYSYGLWPTFYSNIQHKYWDVGLFRYWQIRKIPCFLLATPALILTAIAIRITYRDIFEERKWFNIWVLFGRSDHLVPYAIHAAFLMFLGCFVINAEVFTRIIFSSTPFLYVFLAEWIDELTKGNTFANTMLDYEEANPFIPFFFIKRVWDSGIWAKLFYLYFVSYFVFGTIAHAAWLPFT
;
A
#
# COMPACT_ATOMS: atom_id res chain seq x y z
N MET A 1 -28.16 17.38 -18.28
CA MET A 1 -28.46 17.07 -16.87
C MET A 1 -27.38 16.11 -16.40
N PHE A 2 -26.49 16.63 -15.56
CA PHE A 2 -25.24 15.99 -15.13
C PHE A 2 -25.50 14.64 -14.45
N GLY A 3 -24.59 13.67 -14.61
CA GLY A 3 -24.59 12.47 -13.76
C GLY A 3 -24.52 12.94 -12.32
N ALA A 4 -25.61 12.78 -11.58
CA ALA A 4 -25.65 13.21 -10.20
C ALA A 4 -24.93 12.16 -9.36
N ILE A 5 -23.97 12.62 -8.55
CA ILE A 5 -23.51 11.92 -7.36
C ILE A 5 -24.74 11.85 -6.45
N CYS A 6 -25.58 10.84 -6.64
CA CYS A 6 -26.79 10.68 -5.84
C CYS A 6 -26.50 9.72 -4.69
N TRP A 7 -26.82 10.18 -3.48
CA TRP A 7 -27.08 9.32 -2.35
C TRP A 7 -28.34 8.51 -2.67
N GLU A 8 -28.19 7.29 -3.17
CA GLU A 8 -29.33 6.41 -3.36
C GLU A 8 -29.46 5.53 -2.12
N THR A 9 -30.49 5.79 -1.32
CA THR A 9 -30.87 4.93 -0.19
C THR A 9 -31.40 3.61 -0.75
N GLU A 10 -30.74 2.51 -0.43
CA GLU A 10 -31.23 1.18 -0.78
C GLU A 10 -32.53 0.88 -0.01
N GLU A 11 -33.64 0.74 -0.73
CA GLU A 11 -34.88 0.14 -0.23
C GLU A 11 -34.84 -1.38 -0.48
N GLU A 12 -33.97 -2.12 0.22
CA GLU A 12 -34.23 -3.56 0.39
C GLU A 12 -35.50 -3.73 1.26
N PRO A 13 -36.31 -4.80 1.06
CA PRO A 13 -37.53 -5.02 1.82
C PRO A 13 -37.18 -5.23 3.29
N PHE A 14 -37.35 -4.15 4.03
CA PHE A 14 -36.93 -3.96 5.41
C PHE A 14 -37.57 -4.99 6.36
N ASP A 15 -36.74 -5.75 7.10
CA ASP A 15 -37.21 -6.55 8.23
C ASP A 15 -37.65 -5.62 9.38
N ASN A 16 -38.92 -5.20 9.30
CA ASN A 16 -39.59 -4.40 10.31
C ASN A 16 -39.79 -5.15 11.64
N SER A 17 -39.39 -6.41 11.78
CA SER A 17 -39.69 -7.23 12.96
C SER A 17 -39.12 -6.63 14.26
N GLU A 18 -37.86 -6.20 14.26
CA GLU A 18 -37.25 -5.56 15.44
C GLU A 18 -37.88 -4.20 15.75
N ARG A 19 -38.12 -3.39 14.72
CA ARG A 19 -38.73 -2.07 14.89
C ARG A 19 -40.15 -2.18 15.45
N ARG A 20 -40.93 -3.16 14.98
CA ARG A 20 -42.27 -3.48 15.50
C ARG A 20 -42.20 -3.93 16.95
N LYS A 21 -41.26 -4.82 17.32
CA LYS A 21 -41.05 -5.23 18.72
C LYS A 21 -40.77 -4.03 19.63
N PHE A 22 -39.94 -3.08 19.19
CA PHE A 22 -39.67 -1.85 19.95
C PHE A 22 -40.91 -0.95 20.06
N GLN A 23 -41.66 -0.76 18.97
CA GLN A 23 -42.89 0.03 18.96
C GLN A 23 -43.98 -0.58 19.87
N ASP A 24 -44.20 -1.90 19.83
CA ASP A 24 -45.16 -2.59 20.69
C ASP A 24 -44.81 -2.47 22.17
N LYS A 25 -43.51 -2.52 22.50
CA LYS A 25 -43.03 -2.32 23.87
C LYS A 25 -43.23 -0.88 24.35
N LEU A 26 -43.06 0.10 23.47
CA LEU A 26 -43.28 1.51 23.76
C LEU A 26 -44.76 1.84 24.07
N MET A 27 -45.68 1.09 23.47
CA MET A 27 -47.12 1.20 23.71
C MET A 27 -47.56 0.61 25.05
N THR A 28 -46.83 -0.36 25.60
CA THR A 28 -47.15 -1.03 26.87
C THR A 28 -46.52 -0.35 28.10
N ILE A 29 -45.44 0.40 27.91
CA ILE A 29 -44.78 1.12 29.01
C ILE A 29 -45.60 2.35 29.44
N ARG A 30 -46.12 2.31 30.67
CA ARG A 30 -46.82 3.45 31.32
C ARG A 30 -45.88 4.42 32.04
N ASN A 31 -44.71 3.95 32.49
CA ASN A 31 -43.76 4.79 33.20
C ASN A 31 -43.05 5.74 32.22
N ARG A 32 -43.19 7.05 32.44
CA ARG A 32 -42.64 8.09 31.58
C ARG A 32 -41.11 7.98 31.43
N ARG A 33 -40.38 7.65 32.50
CA ARG A 33 -38.91 7.57 32.49
C ARG A 33 -38.41 6.42 31.61
N HIS A 34 -38.99 5.22 31.79
CA HIS A 34 -38.69 4.07 30.93
C HIS A 34 -39.12 4.30 29.48
N ARG A 35 -40.19 5.06 29.24
CA ARG A 35 -40.62 5.39 27.88
C ARG A 35 -39.59 6.29 27.17
N GLU A 36 -39.04 7.29 27.88
CA GLU A 36 -38.00 8.16 27.36
C GLU A 36 -36.69 7.39 27.07
N GLU A 37 -36.32 6.43 27.91
CA GLU A 37 -35.16 5.55 27.69
C GLU A 37 -35.35 4.63 26.47
N TYR A 38 -36.49 3.96 26.36
CA TYR A 38 -36.80 3.13 25.19
C TYR A 38 -36.90 3.92 23.88
N GLN A 39 -37.38 5.17 23.93
CA GLN A 39 -37.41 6.05 22.78
C GLN A 39 -36.01 6.42 22.31
N LYS A 40 -35.07 6.63 23.24
CA LYS A 40 -33.65 6.86 22.91
C LYS A 40 -33.03 5.63 22.26
N GLU A 41 -33.25 4.43 22.80
CA GLU A 41 -32.75 3.19 22.20
C GLU A 41 -33.28 3.00 20.77
N LEU A 42 -34.58 3.24 20.53
CA LEU A 42 -35.16 3.18 19.19
C LEU A 42 -34.51 4.19 18.24
N ASN A 43 -34.33 5.44 18.68
CA ASN A 43 -33.67 6.48 17.89
C ASN A 43 -32.21 6.12 17.59
N GLU A 44 -31.51 5.50 18.54
CA GLU A 44 -30.13 5.04 18.36
C GLU A 44 -30.04 3.86 17.40
N LEU A 45 -31.00 2.93 17.45
CA LEU A 45 -31.17 1.84 16.50
C LEU A 45 -31.44 2.38 15.08
N ASP A 46 -32.33 3.35 14.96
CA ASP A 46 -32.63 4.04 13.70
C ASP A 46 -31.41 4.82 13.19
N PHE A 47 -30.65 5.46 14.08
CA PHE A 47 -29.42 6.18 13.75
C PHE A 47 -28.30 5.25 13.28
N ARG A 48 -28.03 4.15 14.00
CA ARG A 48 -27.05 3.12 13.60
C ARG A 48 -27.43 2.49 12.26
N LYS A 49 -28.72 2.20 12.05
CA LYS A 49 -29.25 1.70 10.77
C LYS A 49 -29.23 2.77 9.67
N TYR A 50 -29.36 4.06 9.99
CA TYR A 50 -29.22 5.17 9.03
C TYR A 50 -27.77 5.36 8.58
N ILE A 51 -26.80 5.28 9.51
CA ILE A 51 -25.38 5.30 9.19
C ILE A 51 -25.01 4.10 8.31
N ALA A 52 -25.42 2.89 8.68
CA ALA A 52 -25.16 1.68 7.88
C ALA A 52 -25.77 1.76 6.47
N ARG A 53 -26.87 2.52 6.27
CA ARG A 53 -27.52 2.73 4.96
C ARG A 53 -26.84 3.78 4.09
N LYS A 54 -25.94 4.62 4.62
CA LYS A 54 -25.16 5.57 3.82
C LYS A 54 -23.93 4.87 3.21
N GLU A 55 -24.18 3.84 2.42
CA GLU A 55 -23.15 3.26 1.58
C GLU A 55 -23.05 4.03 0.26
N PHE A 56 -21.84 4.38 -0.16
CA PHE A 56 -21.60 5.07 -1.43
C PHE A 56 -21.85 4.10 -2.59
N ARG A 57 -23.06 4.13 -3.18
CA ARG A 57 -23.35 3.38 -4.40
C ARG A 57 -23.28 4.28 -5.62
N PHE A 58 -22.30 4.02 -6.46
CA PHE A 58 -22.19 4.65 -7.77
C PHE A 58 -23.11 3.96 -8.77
N ASN A 59 -24.32 4.50 -8.98
CA ASN A 59 -25.28 3.93 -9.94
C ASN A 59 -25.06 4.55 -11.34
N MET A 60 -24.17 3.96 -12.14
CA MET A 60 -23.97 4.37 -13.53
C MET A 60 -25.01 3.73 -14.46
N LYS A 61 -25.93 4.54 -15.02
CA LYS A 61 -26.68 4.14 -16.22
C LYS A 61 -25.70 3.88 -17.37
N GLY A 62 -25.87 2.77 -18.10
CA GLY A 62 -24.89 2.23 -19.08
C GLY A 62 -24.29 3.20 -20.12
N ARG A 63 -24.94 4.33 -20.44
CA ARG A 63 -24.38 5.37 -21.32
C ARG A 63 -23.22 6.16 -20.68
N TRP A 64 -23.18 6.25 -19.36
CA TRP A 64 -22.12 6.93 -18.61
C TRP A 64 -20.89 6.03 -18.37
N ASN A 65 -21.03 4.70 -18.41
CA ASN A 65 -19.90 3.76 -18.37
C ASN A 65 -18.96 3.97 -19.55
N PHE A 66 -19.52 4.21 -20.75
CA PHE A 66 -18.72 4.47 -21.95
C PHE A 66 -17.96 5.79 -21.87
N VAL A 67 -18.61 6.86 -21.40
CA VAL A 67 -17.98 8.18 -21.28
C VAL A 67 -16.90 8.19 -20.18
N SER A 68 -17.18 7.59 -19.01
CA SER A 68 -16.18 7.46 -17.95
C SER A 68 -15.01 6.57 -18.35
N ALA A 69 -15.24 5.48 -19.08
CA ALA A 69 -14.18 4.66 -19.64
C ALA A 69 -13.31 5.46 -20.61
N LEU A 70 -13.90 6.26 -21.49
CA LEU A 70 -13.16 7.13 -22.40
C LEU A 70 -12.33 8.18 -21.65
N ILE A 71 -12.88 8.79 -20.60
CA ILE A 71 -12.15 9.74 -19.75
C ILE A 71 -10.98 9.04 -19.06
N LEU A 72 -11.18 7.83 -18.52
CA LEU A 72 -10.14 7.07 -17.85
C LEU A 72 -9.04 6.65 -18.83
N ILE A 73 -9.41 6.16 -20.03
CA ILE A 73 -8.45 5.84 -21.10
C ILE A 73 -7.68 7.08 -21.50
N ALA A 74 -8.35 8.21 -21.74
CA ALA A 74 -7.69 9.47 -22.07
C ALA A 74 -6.72 9.92 -20.96
N PHE A 75 -7.13 9.83 -19.69
CA PHE A 75 -6.29 10.18 -18.56
C PHE A 75 -5.07 9.25 -18.43
N THR A 76 -5.26 7.94 -18.58
CA THR A 76 -4.13 6.98 -18.60
C THR A 76 -3.19 7.23 -19.76
N ALA A 77 -3.71 7.54 -20.95
CA ALA A 77 -2.89 7.88 -22.11
C ALA A 77 -2.09 9.17 -21.87
N ILE A 78 -2.71 10.20 -21.28
CA ILE A 78 -2.02 11.42 -20.88
C ILE A 78 -0.88 11.11 -19.91
N ILE A 79 -1.12 10.31 -18.87
CA ILE A 79 -0.07 9.90 -17.90
C ILE A 79 1.07 9.17 -18.60
N ILE A 80 0.76 8.22 -19.49
CA ILE A 80 1.76 7.48 -20.26
C ILE A 80 2.60 8.44 -21.11
N ILE A 81 1.95 9.38 -21.79
CA ILE A 81 2.58 10.39 -22.65
C ILE A 81 3.41 11.40 -21.84
N THR A 82 3.02 11.73 -20.61
CA THR A 82 3.77 12.68 -19.79
C THR A 82 4.93 12.02 -19.04
N LEU A 83 4.83 10.75 -18.66
CA LEU A 83 5.87 10.08 -17.85
C LEU A 83 6.89 9.31 -18.67
N ILE A 84 6.46 8.56 -19.70
CA ILE A 84 7.34 7.64 -20.42
C ILE A 84 8.33 8.38 -21.33
N PRO A 85 7.94 9.37 -22.16
CA PRO A 85 8.87 10.05 -23.05
C PRO A 85 10.00 10.79 -22.32
N PRO A 86 9.76 11.57 -21.23
CA PRO A 86 10.86 12.19 -20.50
C PRO A 86 11.84 11.17 -19.93
N PHE A 87 11.35 10.02 -19.43
CA PHE A 87 12.20 8.94 -18.95
C PHE A 87 13.09 8.37 -20.06
N ILE A 88 12.50 8.08 -21.24
CA ILE A 88 13.26 7.57 -22.39
C ILE A 88 14.28 8.60 -22.86
N LEU A 89 13.85 9.86 -23.05
CA LEU A 89 14.72 10.95 -23.52
C LEU A 89 15.88 11.21 -22.56
N TYR A 90 15.61 11.20 -21.25
CA TYR A 90 16.64 11.34 -20.22
C TYR A 90 17.62 10.16 -20.25
N GLY A 91 17.12 8.92 -20.27
CA GLY A 91 17.97 7.73 -20.32
C GLY A 91 18.82 7.66 -21.59
N GLN A 92 18.26 8.07 -22.72
CA GLN A 92 18.98 8.18 -24.00
C GLN A 92 20.01 9.32 -24.00
N GLY A 93 19.72 10.43 -23.33
CA GLY A 93 20.63 11.57 -23.19
C GLY A 93 21.87 11.29 -22.34
N ILE A 94 21.76 10.42 -21.33
CA ILE A 94 22.88 10.06 -20.43
C ILE A 94 23.96 9.24 -21.15
N VAL A 95 23.57 8.31 -22.01
CA VAL A 95 24.50 7.38 -22.68
C VAL A 95 25.67 8.10 -23.38
N PRO A 96 25.44 9.11 -24.25
CA PRO A 96 26.54 9.84 -24.87
C PRO A 96 27.38 10.66 -23.89
N GLU A 97 26.85 11.09 -22.73
CA GLU A 97 27.63 11.82 -21.73
C GLU A 97 28.67 10.91 -21.05
N PHE A 98 28.32 9.66 -20.79
CA PHE A 98 29.23 8.68 -20.16
C PHE A 98 30.15 7.98 -21.17
N CYS A 99 29.68 7.74 -22.39
CA CYS A 99 30.43 7.02 -23.41
C CYS A 99 31.31 7.91 -24.30
N ARG A 100 31.11 9.24 -24.31
CA ARG A 100 32.04 10.16 -24.98
C ARG A 100 33.12 10.61 -24.00
N ASN A 101 34.37 10.56 -24.44
CA ASN A 101 35.49 11.15 -23.73
C ASN A 101 35.46 12.67 -23.87
N ASN A 102 34.53 13.34 -23.17
CA ASN A 102 34.38 14.79 -23.19
C ASN A 102 35.30 15.43 -22.14
N SER A 103 36.33 16.13 -22.60
CA SER A 103 37.32 16.83 -21.76
C SER A 103 36.71 17.83 -20.76
N LYS A 104 35.53 18.41 -21.07
CA LYS A 104 34.79 19.31 -20.17
C LYS A 104 34.18 18.58 -18.96
N LEU A 105 33.68 17.36 -19.14
CA LEU A 105 33.10 16.55 -18.06
C LEU A 105 34.22 15.97 -17.16
N ALA A 106 35.38 15.68 -17.75
CA ALA A 106 36.60 15.32 -17.03
C ALA A 106 37.18 16.47 -16.15
N VAL A 107 36.81 17.73 -16.40
CA VAL A 107 37.18 18.89 -15.56
C VAL A 107 36.23 19.04 -14.37
N VAL A 108 34.93 18.86 -14.57
CA VAL A 108 33.95 18.83 -13.46
C VAL A 108 34.22 17.62 -12.55
N SER A 109 34.46 16.44 -13.14
CA SER A 109 34.91 15.24 -12.43
C SER A 109 36.16 15.51 -11.58
N ARG A 110 37.15 16.25 -12.09
CA ARG A 110 38.38 16.59 -11.34
C ARG A 110 38.13 17.29 -10.00
N LYS A 111 37.12 18.15 -9.90
CA LYS A 111 36.76 18.81 -8.62
C LYS A 111 36.17 17.84 -7.60
N TRP A 112 35.54 16.75 -8.07
CA TRP A 112 34.97 15.66 -7.26
C TRP A 112 35.91 14.46 -7.07
N THR A 113 37.05 14.42 -7.78
CA THR A 113 37.98 13.26 -7.77
C THR A 113 38.59 12.97 -6.40
N THR A 114 38.69 13.94 -5.49
CA THR A 114 39.25 13.69 -4.16
C THR A 114 38.30 12.88 -3.28
N MET A 115 36.98 13.09 -3.39
CA MET A 115 35.97 12.26 -2.71
C MET A 115 35.80 10.89 -3.40
N MET A 116 35.76 10.86 -4.74
CA MET A 116 35.53 9.60 -5.49
C MET A 116 36.73 8.64 -5.49
N LYS A 117 37.97 9.14 -5.30
CA LYS A 117 39.18 8.29 -5.17
C LYS A 117 39.11 7.33 -3.97
N ILE A 118 38.32 7.66 -2.96
CA ILE A 118 38.16 6.86 -1.74
C ILE A 118 37.25 5.64 -1.98
N ALA A 119 36.42 5.65 -3.04
CA ALA A 119 35.32 4.69 -3.24
C ALA A 119 35.43 3.77 -4.48
N ASP A 120 36.53 3.79 -5.24
CA ASP A 120 36.72 3.01 -6.50
C ASP A 120 35.54 3.12 -7.49
N GLU A 121 34.94 4.31 -7.60
CA GLU A 121 33.76 4.53 -8.43
C GLU A 121 34.08 4.63 -9.94
N VAL A 122 33.08 4.34 -10.78
CA VAL A 122 33.17 4.39 -12.26
C VAL A 122 33.01 5.84 -12.73
N ARG A 123 33.97 6.37 -13.49
CA ARG A 123 33.91 7.76 -14.00
C ARG A 123 33.38 7.81 -15.44
N PRO A 124 32.75 8.94 -15.83
CA PRO A 124 32.44 9.19 -17.24
C PRO A 124 33.72 9.12 -18.09
N GLY A 125 33.68 8.37 -19.19
CA GLY A 125 34.83 8.15 -20.06
C GLY A 125 35.74 6.97 -19.69
N ASP A 126 35.54 6.28 -18.54
CA ASP A 126 36.26 5.04 -18.20
C ASP A 126 35.70 3.84 -19.02
N LEU A 127 35.97 3.83 -20.33
CA LEU A 127 35.42 2.86 -21.30
C LEU A 127 35.75 1.40 -20.98
N ASP A 128 36.80 1.14 -20.20
CA ASP A 128 37.18 -0.20 -19.76
C ASP A 128 36.23 -0.74 -18.68
N LYS A 129 35.75 0.13 -17.77
CA LYS A 129 34.77 -0.24 -16.74
C LYS A 129 33.33 -0.22 -17.28
N LEU A 130 33.06 0.60 -18.31
CA LEU A 130 31.75 0.84 -18.92
C LEU A 130 31.46 -0.09 -20.12
N GLU A 131 31.30 -1.39 -19.88
CA GLU A 131 31.06 -2.40 -20.93
C GLU A 131 29.83 -2.12 -21.82
N TRP A 132 28.82 -1.44 -21.27
CA TRP A 132 27.61 -1.08 -22.01
C TRP A 132 27.83 -0.01 -23.07
N CYS A 133 28.93 0.77 -23.00
CA CYS A 133 29.32 1.70 -24.05
C CYS A 133 29.83 1.01 -25.32
N LYS A 134 30.23 -0.27 -25.23
CA LYS A 134 30.71 -1.07 -26.38
C LYS A 134 29.55 -1.71 -27.16
N LYS A 135 28.34 -1.76 -26.58
CA LYS A 135 27.16 -2.34 -27.22
C LYS A 135 26.53 -1.34 -28.19
N PRO A 136 25.92 -1.82 -29.30
CA PRO A 136 25.27 -0.93 -30.25
C PRO A 136 24.15 -0.14 -29.57
N TYR A 137 24.08 1.15 -29.90
CA TYR A 137 23.06 2.05 -29.39
C TYR A 137 21.69 1.59 -29.90
N SER A 138 20.74 1.34 -29.00
CA SER A 138 19.38 0.91 -29.33
C SER A 138 18.38 1.93 -28.81
N TYR A 139 17.55 2.45 -29.72
CA TYR A 139 16.42 3.32 -29.39
C TYR A 139 15.24 2.46 -28.92
N GLY A 140 15.33 1.96 -27.69
CA GLY A 140 14.25 1.22 -27.03
C GLY A 140 13.54 2.03 -25.95
N LEU A 141 12.40 1.50 -25.48
CA LEU A 141 11.71 1.97 -24.26
C LEU A 141 12.62 1.90 -23.01
N TRP A 142 13.59 0.99 -23.01
CA TRP A 142 14.51 0.77 -21.92
C TRP A 142 15.91 1.26 -22.30
N PRO A 143 16.56 2.09 -21.47
CA PRO A 143 17.93 2.52 -21.74
C PRO A 143 18.87 1.31 -21.82
N THR A 144 19.68 1.25 -22.88
CA THR A 144 20.59 0.10 -23.15
C THR A 144 21.60 -0.16 -22.04
N PHE A 145 21.97 0.88 -21.28
CA PHE A 145 22.87 0.75 -20.15
C PHE A 145 22.22 0.02 -18.96
N TYR A 146 20.92 0.22 -18.72
CA TYR A 146 20.28 -0.20 -17.48
C TYR A 146 20.31 -1.72 -17.32
N SER A 147 19.93 -2.47 -18.37
CA SER A 147 19.98 -3.94 -18.34
C SER A 147 21.39 -4.49 -18.05
N ASN A 148 22.43 -3.85 -18.59
CA ASN A 148 23.82 -4.27 -18.35
C ASN A 148 24.28 -3.97 -16.92
N ILE A 149 23.94 -2.79 -16.40
CA ILE A 149 24.23 -2.42 -15.01
C ILE A 149 23.51 -3.40 -14.07
N GLN A 150 22.24 -3.66 -14.35
CA GLN A 150 21.45 -4.59 -13.55
C GLN A 150 22.01 -6.00 -13.56
N HIS A 151 22.49 -6.48 -14.70
CA HIS A 151 23.11 -7.80 -14.79
C HIS A 151 24.48 -7.83 -14.09
N LYS A 152 25.34 -6.82 -14.31
CA LYS A 152 26.70 -6.79 -13.78
C LYS A 152 26.78 -6.61 -12.27
N TYR A 153 26.00 -5.69 -11.70
CA TYR A 153 26.10 -5.33 -10.28
C TYR A 153 25.02 -5.97 -9.44
N TRP A 154 23.84 -6.17 -10.02
CA TRP A 154 22.72 -6.76 -9.30
C TRP A 154 22.44 -8.20 -9.73
N ASP A 155 23.09 -8.81 -10.73
CA ASP A 155 22.78 -10.18 -11.22
C ASP A 155 21.26 -10.44 -11.38
N VAL A 156 20.55 -9.51 -12.04
CA VAL A 156 19.11 -9.69 -12.34
C VAL A 156 18.85 -10.96 -13.13
N GLY A 157 18.01 -11.83 -12.57
CA GLY A 157 17.52 -13.03 -13.22
C GLY A 157 16.50 -13.76 -12.35
N LEU A 158 15.65 -14.56 -13.00
CA LEU A 158 14.69 -15.41 -12.32
C LEU A 158 15.47 -16.37 -11.39
N PHE A 159 15.20 -16.30 -10.09
CA PHE A 159 15.83 -17.09 -9.02
C PHE A 159 17.34 -16.93 -8.79
N ARG A 160 18.08 -16.16 -9.60
CA ARG A 160 19.53 -15.92 -9.38
C ARG A 160 19.85 -15.28 -8.02
N TYR A 161 18.84 -14.63 -7.46
CA TYR A 161 18.88 -13.97 -6.17
C TYR A 161 18.74 -14.87 -4.95
N TRP A 162 18.29 -16.11 -5.13
CA TRP A 162 18.04 -17.03 -4.03
C TRP A 162 19.34 -17.71 -3.61
N GLN A 163 20.23 -16.90 -3.03
CA GLN A 163 21.52 -17.34 -2.51
C GLN A 163 21.44 -17.53 -0.99
N ILE A 164 22.11 -18.57 -0.48
CA ILE A 164 22.20 -18.89 0.95
C ILE A 164 22.80 -17.70 1.75
N ARG A 165 23.70 -16.94 1.14
CA ARG A 165 24.32 -15.75 1.76
C ARG A 165 23.29 -14.66 2.11
N LYS A 166 22.12 -14.65 1.47
CA LYS A 166 21.04 -13.67 1.65
C LYS A 166 19.95 -14.13 2.62
N ILE A 167 20.14 -15.25 3.33
CA ILE A 167 19.20 -15.74 4.36
C ILE A 167 18.74 -14.63 5.32
N PRO A 168 19.62 -13.76 5.86
CA PRO A 168 19.18 -12.69 6.76
C PRO A 168 18.15 -11.75 6.11
N CYS A 169 18.34 -11.42 4.82
CA CYS A 169 17.42 -10.56 4.07
C CYS A 169 16.08 -11.24 3.81
N PHE A 170 16.09 -12.55 3.52
CA PHE A 170 14.85 -13.32 3.39
C PHE A 170 14.09 -13.38 4.71
N LEU A 171 14.78 -13.63 5.83
CA LEU A 171 14.15 -13.62 7.16
C LEU A 171 13.52 -12.27 7.50
N LEU A 172 14.16 -11.17 7.08
CA LEU A 172 13.64 -9.82 7.25
C LEU A 172 12.40 -9.57 6.36
N ALA A 173 12.41 -10.02 5.11
CA ALA A 173 11.30 -9.80 4.17
C ALA A 173 10.09 -10.70 4.42
N THR A 174 10.30 -11.89 5.03
CA THR A 174 9.27 -12.92 5.18
C THR A 174 8.03 -12.46 5.96
N PRO A 175 8.14 -11.78 7.11
CA PRO A 175 6.97 -11.27 7.82
C PRO A 175 6.12 -10.32 6.98
N ALA A 176 6.75 -9.41 6.24
CA ALA A 176 6.05 -8.49 5.35
C ALA A 176 5.37 -9.22 4.18
N LEU A 177 6.01 -10.25 3.60
CA LEU A 177 5.42 -11.11 2.56
C LEU A 177 4.17 -11.84 3.09
N ILE A 178 4.28 -12.45 4.28
CA ILE A 178 3.17 -13.17 4.90
C ILE A 178 2.01 -12.23 5.19
N LEU A 179 2.26 -11.07 5.79
CA LEU A 179 1.22 -10.07 6.07
C LEU A 179 0.54 -9.59 4.79
N THR A 180 1.32 -9.31 3.75
CA THR A 180 0.79 -8.91 2.45
C THR A 180 -0.11 -10.00 1.85
N ALA A 181 0.32 -11.26 1.91
CA ALA A 181 -0.46 -12.39 1.41
C ALA A 181 -1.76 -12.59 2.21
N ILE A 182 -1.72 -12.43 3.54
CA ILE A 182 -2.90 -12.51 4.41
C ILE A 182 -3.87 -11.38 4.08
N ALA A 183 -3.38 -10.14 3.97
CA ALA A 183 -4.19 -8.98 3.63
C ALA A 183 -4.89 -9.16 2.28
N ILE A 184 -4.15 -9.59 1.24
CA ILE A 184 -4.72 -9.90 -0.08
C ILE A 184 -5.80 -10.96 0.03
N ARG A 185 -5.56 -12.03 0.80
CA ARG A 185 -6.53 -13.13 0.98
C ARG A 185 -7.81 -12.66 1.66
N ILE A 186 -7.70 -11.83 2.71
CA ILE A 186 -8.86 -11.30 3.44
C ILE A 186 -9.68 -10.39 2.53
N THR A 187 -9.04 -9.45 1.82
CA THR A 187 -9.71 -8.58 0.84
C THR A 187 -10.36 -9.40 -0.28
N TYR A 188 -9.70 -10.45 -0.76
CA TYR A 188 -10.26 -11.33 -1.77
C TYR A 188 -11.53 -12.04 -1.26
N ARG A 189 -11.50 -12.58 -0.04
CA ARG A 189 -12.64 -13.29 0.56
C ARG A 189 -13.85 -12.37 0.78
N ASP A 190 -13.65 -11.22 1.40
CA ASP A 190 -14.73 -10.24 1.66
C ASP A 190 -15.47 -9.90 0.34
N ILE A 191 -14.74 -9.78 -0.76
CA ILE A 191 -15.28 -9.20 -1.97
C ILE A 191 -15.88 -10.24 -2.91
N PHE A 192 -15.19 -11.36 -3.11
CA PHE A 192 -15.65 -12.40 -4.03
C PHE A 192 -16.49 -13.47 -3.36
N GLU A 193 -16.23 -13.80 -2.09
CA GLU A 193 -16.97 -14.85 -1.38
C GLU A 193 -18.17 -14.28 -0.62
N GLU A 194 -17.97 -13.22 0.17
CA GLU A 194 -19.02 -12.66 1.04
C GLU A 194 -19.93 -11.71 0.26
N ARG A 195 -19.36 -10.67 -0.38
CA ARG A 195 -20.12 -9.65 -1.12
C ARG A 195 -20.48 -10.03 -2.56
N LYS A 196 -19.80 -11.03 -3.14
CA LYS A 196 -20.01 -11.55 -4.51
C LYS A 196 -19.95 -10.47 -5.60
N TRP A 197 -19.01 -9.53 -5.47
CA TRP A 197 -18.83 -8.45 -6.43
C TRP A 197 -18.06 -8.91 -7.66
N PHE A 198 -18.79 -9.40 -8.68
CA PHE A 198 -18.20 -9.81 -9.96
C PHE A 198 -18.21 -8.70 -11.04
N ASN A 199 -18.92 -7.60 -10.80
CA ASN A 199 -19.01 -6.52 -11.76
C ASN A 199 -17.76 -5.63 -11.72
N ILE A 200 -17.03 -5.58 -12.84
CA ILE A 200 -15.79 -4.79 -12.97
C ILE A 200 -16.01 -3.30 -12.68
N TRP A 201 -17.19 -2.75 -12.98
CA TRP A 201 -17.50 -1.35 -12.70
C TRP A 201 -17.68 -1.07 -11.21
N VAL A 202 -18.12 -2.07 -10.43
CA VAL A 202 -18.19 -1.98 -8.97
C VAL A 202 -16.77 -2.01 -8.39
N LEU A 203 -15.92 -2.90 -8.91
CA LEU A 203 -14.52 -3.08 -8.49
C LEU A 203 -13.60 -1.88 -8.78
N PHE A 204 -13.93 -1.04 -9.77
CA PHE A 204 -13.13 0.15 -10.12
C PHE A 204 -13.83 1.48 -9.83
N GLY A 205 -15.15 1.48 -9.64
CA GLY A 205 -15.94 2.70 -9.41
C GLY A 205 -16.24 3.01 -7.95
N ARG A 206 -16.03 2.04 -7.05
CA ARG A 206 -16.33 2.19 -5.62
C ARG A 206 -15.02 2.45 -4.84
N SER A 207 -15.00 3.51 -4.04
CA SER A 207 -13.80 3.93 -3.28
C SER A 207 -13.65 3.25 -1.93
N ASP A 208 -14.70 2.55 -1.50
CA ASP A 208 -14.89 2.02 -0.15
C ASP A 208 -14.14 0.70 0.06
N HIS A 209 -13.57 0.11 -0.98
CA HIS A 209 -12.92 -1.19 -0.93
C HIS A 209 -11.41 -1.11 -1.23
N LEU A 210 -10.64 -2.03 -0.64
CA LEU A 210 -9.18 -2.05 -0.78
C LEU A 210 -8.68 -2.82 -2.01
N VAL A 211 -9.55 -3.21 -2.95
CA VAL A 211 -9.19 -4.04 -4.12
C VAL A 211 -8.09 -3.46 -4.98
N PRO A 212 -8.14 -2.19 -5.42
CA PRO A 212 -7.11 -1.65 -6.30
C PRO A 212 -5.74 -1.73 -5.63
N TYR A 213 -5.70 -1.49 -4.32
CA TYR A 213 -4.50 -1.59 -3.50
C TYR A 213 -4.03 -3.05 -3.31
N ALA A 214 -4.96 -4.01 -3.15
CA ALA A 214 -4.67 -5.43 -3.07
C ALA A 214 -4.10 -5.98 -4.40
N ILE A 215 -4.66 -5.57 -5.54
CA ILE A 215 -4.15 -5.94 -6.88
C ILE A 215 -2.75 -5.36 -7.08
N HIS A 216 -2.55 -4.09 -6.72
CA HIS A 216 -1.24 -3.46 -6.79
C HIS A 216 -0.22 -4.16 -5.88
N ALA A 217 -0.59 -4.46 -4.64
CA ALA A 217 0.25 -5.19 -3.69
C ALA A 217 0.57 -6.61 -4.17
N ALA A 218 -0.38 -7.32 -4.79
CA ALA A 218 -0.16 -8.63 -5.39
C ALA A 218 0.88 -8.58 -6.51
N PHE A 219 0.81 -7.57 -7.37
CA PHE A 219 1.79 -7.34 -8.43
C PHE A 219 3.19 -7.06 -7.85
N LEU A 220 3.29 -6.19 -6.85
CA LEU A 220 4.56 -5.91 -6.17
C LEU A 220 5.13 -7.14 -5.44
N MET A 221 4.27 -7.95 -4.80
CA MET A 221 4.65 -9.21 -4.17
C MET A 221 5.19 -10.21 -5.19
N PHE A 222 4.54 -10.35 -6.34
CA PHE A 222 5.03 -11.19 -7.42
C PHE A 222 6.41 -10.73 -7.91
N LEU A 223 6.57 -9.43 -8.22
CA LEU A 223 7.87 -8.90 -8.64
C LEU A 223 8.94 -9.06 -7.55
N GLY A 224 8.58 -8.85 -6.28
CA GLY A 224 9.46 -9.02 -5.13
C GLY A 224 9.99 -10.45 -4.94
N CYS A 225 9.15 -11.45 -5.21
CA CYS A 225 9.53 -12.85 -5.05
C CYS A 225 10.38 -13.38 -6.22
N PHE A 226 10.09 -12.94 -7.45
CA PHE A 226 10.64 -13.57 -8.65
C PHE A 226 11.66 -12.73 -9.41
N VAL A 227 11.57 -11.40 -9.34
CA VAL A 227 12.31 -10.48 -10.21
C VAL A 227 13.27 -9.57 -9.43
N ILE A 228 12.85 -9.09 -8.26
CA ILE A 228 13.57 -8.08 -7.47
C ILE A 228 14.30 -8.77 -6.30
N ASN A 229 15.39 -8.15 -5.83
CA ASN A 229 16.07 -8.57 -4.61
C ASN A 229 15.16 -8.49 -3.37
N ALA A 230 15.20 -9.53 -2.53
CA ALA A 230 14.47 -9.56 -1.25
C ALA A 230 14.85 -8.40 -0.31
N GLU A 231 16.07 -7.88 -0.40
CA GLU A 231 16.57 -6.71 0.32
C GLU A 231 15.72 -5.45 0.11
N VAL A 232 15.07 -5.32 -1.06
CA VAL A 232 14.33 -4.12 -1.45
C VAL A 232 12.82 -4.33 -1.29
N PHE A 233 12.38 -5.57 -1.06
CA PHE A 233 10.95 -5.91 -1.03
C PHE A 233 10.18 -5.13 0.02
N THR A 234 10.65 -5.11 1.27
CA THR A 234 9.99 -4.39 2.38
C THR A 234 9.81 -2.92 2.04
N ARG A 235 10.82 -2.29 1.45
CA ARG A 235 10.77 -0.89 1.06
C ARG A 235 9.73 -0.63 0.00
N ILE A 236 9.68 -1.47 -1.03
CA ILE A 236 8.77 -1.29 -2.14
C ILE A 236 7.33 -1.46 -1.66
N ILE A 237 7.05 -2.52 -0.88
CA ILE A 237 5.69 -2.77 -0.42
C ILE A 237 5.19 -1.70 0.56
N PHE A 238 6.05 -1.21 1.46
CA PHE A 238 5.68 -0.16 2.42
C PHE A 238 5.72 1.27 1.86
N SER A 239 6.39 1.53 0.73
CA SER A 239 6.42 2.88 0.13
C SER A 239 5.46 3.05 -1.05
N SER A 240 5.20 1.97 -1.81
CA SER A 240 4.45 2.05 -3.07
C SER A 240 2.96 1.83 -2.88
N THR A 241 2.53 1.23 -1.76
CA THR A 241 1.12 0.98 -1.50
C THR A 241 0.74 1.27 -0.05
N PRO A 242 -0.37 1.99 0.21
CA PRO A 242 -0.89 2.16 1.56
C PRO A 242 -1.56 0.89 2.10
N PHE A 243 -1.75 -0.13 1.26
CA PHE A 243 -2.53 -1.34 1.56
C PHE A 243 -2.15 -1.99 2.89
N LEU A 244 -0.85 -2.19 3.09
CA LEU A 244 -0.34 -2.90 4.26
C LEU A 244 -0.54 -2.08 5.54
N TYR A 245 -0.44 -0.74 5.47
CA TYR A 245 -0.73 0.12 6.62
C TYR A 245 -2.19 0.10 7.00
N VAL A 246 -3.09 0.17 6.02
CA VAL A 246 -4.54 0.13 6.28
C VAL A 246 -4.91 -1.21 6.91
N PHE A 247 -4.42 -2.31 6.35
CA PHE A 247 -4.62 -3.64 6.92
C PHE A 247 -4.09 -3.77 8.36
N LEU A 248 -2.88 -3.25 8.62
CA LEU A 248 -2.31 -3.27 9.97
C LEU A 248 -3.12 -2.41 10.95
N ALA A 249 -3.63 -1.25 10.50
CA ALA A 249 -4.46 -0.39 11.32
C ALA A 249 -5.79 -1.06 11.68
N GLU A 250 -6.47 -1.68 10.71
CA GLU A 250 -7.70 -2.45 10.93
C GLU A 250 -7.47 -3.63 11.89
N TRP A 251 -6.37 -4.36 11.68
CA TRP A 251 -6.03 -5.49 12.55
C TRP A 251 -5.74 -5.05 14.00
N ILE A 252 -5.03 -3.94 14.19
CA ILE A 252 -4.78 -3.36 15.51
C ILE A 252 -6.11 -2.87 16.13
N ASP A 253 -6.96 -2.20 15.36
CA ASP A 253 -8.27 -1.74 15.81
C ASP A 253 -9.13 -2.92 16.31
N GLU A 254 -9.21 -4.01 15.56
CA GLU A 254 -9.90 -5.24 15.99
C GLU A 254 -9.36 -5.83 17.28
N LEU A 255 -8.03 -5.88 17.45
CA LEU A 255 -7.41 -6.33 18.71
C LEU A 255 -7.75 -5.42 19.90
N THR A 256 -8.09 -4.15 19.62
CA THR A 256 -8.43 -3.17 20.66
C THR A 256 -9.92 -3.09 20.99
N LYS A 257 -10.81 -3.68 20.18
CA LYS A 257 -12.26 -3.74 20.47
C LYS A 257 -12.55 -4.65 21.68
N GLY A 258 -12.87 -4.05 22.83
CA GLY A 258 -13.27 -4.75 24.06
C GLY A 258 -13.69 -3.80 25.18
N ASN A 259 -14.38 -4.28 26.22
CA ASN A 259 -14.83 -3.48 27.38
C ASN A 259 -13.96 -3.72 28.63
N THR A 260 -12.65 -3.65 28.48
CA THR A 260 -11.75 -3.73 29.65
C THR A 260 -11.60 -2.34 30.25
N PHE A 261 -11.46 -2.22 31.58
CA PHE A 261 -11.30 -0.94 32.30
C PHE A 261 -10.25 0.01 31.68
N ALA A 262 -9.19 -0.55 31.08
CA ALA A 262 -8.17 0.21 30.36
C ALA A 262 -8.67 0.94 29.09
N ASN A 263 -9.72 0.45 28.43
CA ASN A 263 -10.29 1.06 27.21
C ASN A 263 -11.22 2.22 27.54
N THR A 264 -11.78 2.22 28.75
CA THR A 264 -12.57 3.32 29.29
C THR A 264 -11.68 4.44 29.85
N MET A 265 -10.43 4.12 30.22
CA MET A 265 -9.50 5.08 30.81
C MET A 265 -8.59 5.77 29.77
N LEU A 266 -8.50 5.22 28.56
CA LEU A 266 -7.70 5.74 27.45
C LEU A 266 -8.54 5.66 26.18
N ASP A 267 -9.54 6.54 26.09
CA ASP A 267 -10.13 6.88 24.80
C ASP A 267 -8.99 7.37 23.89
N TYR A 268 -8.97 6.90 22.63
CA TYR A 268 -7.97 7.26 21.63
C TYR A 268 -7.79 8.79 21.46
N GLU A 269 -8.81 9.56 21.83
CA GLU A 269 -8.80 11.03 21.81
C GLU A 269 -7.97 11.68 22.94
N GLU A 270 -7.77 11.01 24.09
CA GLU A 270 -7.07 11.57 25.25
C GLU A 270 -5.66 10.99 25.47
N ALA A 271 -5.29 9.95 24.72
CA ALA A 271 -3.96 9.36 24.79
C ALA A 271 -2.91 10.32 24.20
N ASN A 272 -1.86 10.62 24.97
CA ASN A 272 -0.76 11.45 24.50
C ASN A 272 -0.13 10.82 23.24
N PRO A 273 -0.09 11.53 22.09
CA PRO A 273 0.33 10.97 20.80
C PRO A 273 1.78 10.45 20.79
N PHE A 274 2.56 10.77 21.82
CA PHE A 274 3.94 10.34 22.00
C PHE A 274 4.12 9.05 22.80
N ILE A 275 3.05 8.38 23.27
CA ILE A 275 3.18 7.15 24.08
C ILE A 275 2.64 5.92 23.33
N PRO A 276 3.43 5.33 22.41
CA PRO A 276 3.11 4.03 21.82
C PRO A 276 3.14 2.88 22.84
N PHE A 277 3.74 3.09 24.02
CA PHE A 277 3.99 2.06 25.05
C PHE A 277 2.75 1.37 25.65
N PHE A 278 1.56 1.95 25.57
CA PHE A 278 0.35 1.31 26.09
C PHE A 278 -0.37 0.42 25.05
N PHE A 279 -0.30 0.77 23.75
CA PHE A 279 -0.65 -0.16 22.66
C PHE A 279 0.20 -1.43 22.72
N ILE A 280 1.45 -1.29 23.16
CA ILE A 280 2.46 -2.35 23.25
C ILE A 280 2.05 -3.45 24.23
N LYS A 281 1.55 -3.12 25.43
CA LYS A 281 1.17 -4.15 26.42
C LYS A 281 -0.01 -4.99 25.93
N ARG A 282 -0.96 -4.39 25.22
CA ARG A 282 -2.18 -5.08 24.80
C ARG A 282 -1.98 -5.99 23.58
N VAL A 283 -1.21 -5.53 22.60
CA VAL A 283 -0.76 -6.38 21.48
C VAL A 283 0.14 -7.51 21.99
N TRP A 284 0.92 -7.25 23.04
CA TRP A 284 1.71 -8.28 23.70
C TRP A 284 0.84 -9.36 24.35
N ASP A 285 -0.30 -9.02 24.94
CA ASP A 285 -1.15 -9.99 25.66
C ASP A 285 -2.09 -10.82 24.76
N SER A 286 -2.23 -10.50 23.46
CA SER A 286 -3.20 -11.15 22.57
C SER A 286 -2.74 -12.51 22.00
N GLY A 287 -1.42 -12.78 21.96
CA GLY A 287 -0.90 -14.07 21.50
C GLY A 287 0.56 -14.04 21.03
N ILE A 288 1.12 -15.22 20.75
CA ILE A 288 2.54 -15.34 20.36
C ILE A 288 2.84 -14.69 19.00
N TRP A 289 1.91 -14.78 18.06
CA TRP A 289 2.05 -14.16 16.74
C TRP A 289 2.08 -12.64 16.83
N ALA A 290 1.22 -12.04 17.66
CA ALA A 290 1.22 -10.60 17.89
C ALA A 290 2.51 -10.11 18.56
N LYS A 291 3.06 -10.87 19.52
CA LYS A 291 4.39 -10.61 20.09
C LYS A 291 5.51 -10.65 19.05
N LEU A 292 5.52 -11.67 18.19
CA LEU A 292 6.53 -11.81 17.13
C LEU A 292 6.44 -10.66 16.11
N PHE A 293 5.23 -10.27 15.70
CA PHE A 293 5.03 -9.12 14.82
C PHE A 293 5.47 -7.82 15.45
N TYR A 294 5.15 -7.61 16.73
CA TYR A 294 5.60 -6.44 17.46
C TYR A 294 7.13 -6.36 17.53
N LEU A 295 7.78 -7.46 17.91
CA LEU A 295 9.24 -7.54 17.92
C LEU A 295 9.83 -7.27 16.54
N TYR A 296 9.20 -7.76 15.46
CA TYR A 296 9.60 -7.46 14.09
C TYR A 296 9.57 -5.94 13.82
N PHE A 297 8.47 -5.24 14.07
CA PHE A 297 8.37 -3.80 13.80
C PHE A 297 9.32 -2.97 14.66
N VAL A 298 9.46 -3.28 15.96
CA VAL A 298 10.41 -2.58 16.84
C VAL A 298 11.84 -2.85 16.41
N SER A 299 12.15 -4.08 16.03
CA SER A 299 13.47 -4.41 15.50
C SER A 299 13.74 -3.63 14.21
N TYR A 300 12.78 -3.54 13.29
CA TYR A 300 12.93 -2.77 12.05
C TYR A 300 13.08 -1.27 12.33
N PHE A 301 12.37 -0.74 13.33
CA PHE A 301 12.52 0.65 13.76
C PHE A 301 13.94 0.91 14.31
N VAL A 302 14.37 0.15 15.32
CA VAL A 302 15.67 0.36 15.97
C VAL A 302 16.83 0.06 15.01
N PHE A 303 16.84 -1.13 14.40
CA PHE A 303 17.91 -1.51 13.47
C PHE A 303 17.86 -0.70 12.18
N GLY A 304 16.68 -0.40 11.65
CA GLY A 304 16.54 0.44 10.47
C GLY A 304 17.05 1.86 10.71
N THR A 305 16.72 2.50 11.85
CA THR A 305 17.25 3.83 12.18
C THR A 305 18.78 3.82 12.34
N ILE A 306 19.34 2.81 13.02
CA ILE A 306 20.79 2.67 13.20
C ILE A 306 21.49 2.40 11.85
N ALA A 307 20.96 1.48 11.05
CA ALA A 307 21.55 1.10 9.77
C ALA A 307 21.42 2.19 8.71
N HIS A 308 20.33 2.98 8.73
CA HIS A 308 20.18 4.17 7.91
C HIS A 308 21.25 5.21 8.20
N ALA A 309 21.52 5.47 9.48
CA ALA A 309 22.60 6.37 9.90
C ALA A 309 23.99 5.87 9.46
N ALA A 310 24.14 4.55 9.26
CA ALA A 310 25.35 3.91 8.78
C ALA A 310 25.43 3.77 7.24
N TRP A 311 24.52 4.39 6.47
CA TRP A 311 24.45 4.30 5.00
C TRP A 311 24.32 2.86 4.45
N LEU A 312 23.90 1.91 5.28
CA LEU A 312 23.65 0.56 4.82
C LEU A 312 22.31 0.52 4.07
N PRO A 313 22.14 -0.41 3.12
CA PRO A 313 20.87 -0.60 2.45
C PRO A 313 19.87 -1.34 3.37
N PHE A 314 19.59 -0.77 4.54
CA PHE A 314 18.47 -1.17 5.40
C PHE A 314 17.67 0.07 5.81
N THR A 315 16.70 0.46 4.97
CA THR A 315 15.51 1.24 5.32
C THR A 315 14.43 0.95 4.32
#